data_AF-A0AAN6T2W0-F1
#
_entry.id   AF-A0AAN6T2W0-F1
#
_cell.length_a   1.000
_cell.length_b   1.000
_cell.length_c   1.000
_cell.angle_alpha   90.00
_cell.angle_beta   90.00
_cell.angle_gamma   90.00
#
_symmetry.space_group_name_H-M   'P 1'
#
loop_
_entity.id
_entity.type
_entity.pdbx_description
1 polymer ?
#
loop_
_entity_poly.entity_id
_entity_poly.type
_entity_poly.pdbx_seq_one_letter_code
_entity_poly.pdbx_strand_id
1 'polypeptide(L)'
;MTQLAQRETSNPQFQFLIPNHTFHNFFQSMVDQYSILLRESGVNGEGSKAQQERVDQLRHNAADKFKVLARAKQRAAYAKWQEAEKAKQEEEEEKKKIEFARVDWNDFVVVETIVFTEADDQANLPPPTTLNDLQYASLEEKNKVSVSSTLRIEEAFPFEDTSYNAYPPQTYGVQAPAAQPPPTTASTYPATNGPTAQPPAASVPLASRPRAEREEAEAQRAQEQEQERLRMQQAQAEARGGVPPMKIKENYVPRAAQRAASKFGTQTAMCPNCKQQIPLNEMDEHMRIELLDPRWKEQKAKADARYATTNLSTVDVANNLKRLASQRSDVFDTTTGQPVSEEELARRKKVALHAFDGNPDGKNPAHMNQLQTSNLDEQIRAIHQKYAEKK
;
A
#
# COMPACT_ATOMS: atom_id res chain seq x y z
N MET A 1 -37.95 -8.74 9.93
CA MET A 1 -36.94 -8.94 10.98
C MET A 1 -37.15 -8.03 12.18
N THR A 2 -37.22 -6.71 12.00
CA THR A 2 -37.36 -5.73 13.10
C THR A 2 -38.62 -5.91 13.97
N GLN A 3 -39.77 -6.24 13.36
CA GLN A 3 -41.02 -6.47 14.11
C GLN A 3 -41.00 -7.75 14.96
N LEU A 4 -40.33 -8.81 14.49
CA LEU A 4 -40.18 -10.05 15.26
C LEU A 4 -39.22 -9.83 16.43
N ALA A 5 -38.12 -9.13 16.19
CA ALA A 5 -37.17 -8.75 17.25
C ALA A 5 -37.86 -7.93 18.36
N GLN A 6 -38.74 -6.98 18.00
CA GLN A 6 -39.50 -6.20 18.99
C GLN A 6 -40.49 -7.04 19.79
N ARG A 7 -41.24 -7.94 19.13
CA ARG A 7 -42.24 -8.80 19.79
C ARG A 7 -41.63 -9.84 20.72
N GLU A 8 -40.51 -10.43 20.31
CA GLU A 8 -39.86 -11.55 21.02
C GLU A 8 -38.63 -11.09 21.83
N THR A 9 -38.54 -9.81 22.18
CA THR A 9 -37.39 -9.25 22.94
C THR A 9 -37.17 -9.97 24.27
N SER A 10 -38.25 -10.41 24.92
CA SER A 10 -38.21 -11.11 26.21
C SER A 10 -37.95 -12.62 26.08
N ASN A 11 -37.94 -13.17 24.87
CA ASN A 11 -37.76 -14.59 24.65
C ASN A 11 -36.29 -14.91 24.34
N PRO A 12 -35.60 -15.72 25.18
CA PRO A 12 -34.19 -16.05 24.99
C PRO A 12 -33.92 -16.82 23.69
N GLN A 13 -34.93 -17.50 23.12
CA GLN A 13 -34.77 -18.25 21.87
C GLN A 13 -34.54 -17.33 20.67
N PHE A 14 -35.05 -16.09 20.69
CA PHE A 14 -34.91 -15.11 19.61
C PHE A 14 -33.81 -14.07 19.88
N GLN A 15 -33.01 -14.27 20.93
CA GLN A 15 -31.95 -13.33 21.33
C GLN A 15 -30.86 -13.17 20.26
N PHE A 16 -30.69 -14.15 19.36
CA PHE A 16 -29.78 -14.06 18.22
C PHE A 16 -30.14 -12.95 17.22
N LEU A 17 -31.35 -12.40 17.28
CA LEU A 17 -31.77 -11.26 16.47
C LEU A 17 -31.11 -9.95 16.89
N ILE A 18 -30.56 -9.88 18.10
CA ILE A 18 -29.86 -8.70 18.63
C ILE A 18 -28.41 -8.68 18.11
N PRO A 19 -27.88 -7.56 17.62
CA PRO A 19 -26.52 -7.47 17.08
C PRO A 19 -25.40 -7.91 18.03
N ASN A 20 -25.62 -7.76 19.34
CA ASN A 20 -24.65 -8.13 20.37
C ASN A 20 -24.55 -9.65 20.61
N HIS A 21 -25.43 -10.45 20.01
CA HIS A 21 -25.41 -11.90 20.18
C HIS A 21 -24.40 -12.56 19.22
N THR A 22 -23.65 -13.55 19.68
CA THR A 22 -22.63 -14.28 18.87
C THR A 22 -23.21 -14.88 17.58
N PHE A 23 -24.39 -15.51 17.67
CA PHE A 23 -25.12 -16.05 16.51
C PHE A 23 -25.71 -15.00 15.55
N HIS A 24 -25.70 -13.70 15.88
CA HIS A 24 -26.25 -12.68 14.99
C HIS A 24 -25.52 -12.63 13.64
N ASN A 25 -24.19 -12.69 13.66
CA ASN A 25 -23.37 -12.69 12.44
C ASN A 25 -23.68 -13.90 11.54
N PHE A 26 -23.81 -15.08 12.15
CA PHE A 26 -24.19 -16.29 11.42
C PHE A 26 -25.60 -16.17 10.84
N PHE A 27 -26.56 -15.69 11.64
CA PHE A 27 -27.92 -15.42 11.20
C PHE A 27 -27.97 -14.46 10.01
N GLN A 28 -27.24 -13.34 10.05
CA GLN A 28 -27.15 -12.40 8.92
C GLN A 28 -26.56 -13.06 7.68
N SER A 29 -25.49 -13.85 7.82
CA SER A 29 -24.90 -14.59 6.69
C SER A 29 -25.89 -15.55 6.03
N MET A 30 -26.79 -16.17 6.81
CA MET A 30 -27.87 -17.00 6.26
C MET A 30 -28.94 -16.16 5.58
N VAL A 31 -29.39 -15.06 6.20
CA VAL A 31 -30.35 -14.14 5.59
C VAL A 31 -29.83 -13.63 4.25
N ASP A 32 -28.55 -13.29 4.15
CA ASP A 32 -27.91 -12.87 2.90
C ASP A 32 -27.92 -13.99 1.85
N GLN A 33 -27.55 -15.21 2.23
CA GLN A 33 -27.62 -16.38 1.33
C GLN A 33 -29.04 -16.62 0.81
N TYR A 34 -30.04 -16.63 1.70
CA TYR A 34 -31.44 -16.78 1.30
C TYR A 34 -31.92 -15.59 0.47
N SER A 35 -31.47 -14.37 0.76
CA SER A 35 -31.82 -13.18 -0.02
C SER A 35 -31.26 -13.25 -1.43
N ILE A 36 -30.04 -13.76 -1.62
CA ILE A 36 -29.46 -14.04 -2.93
C ILE A 36 -30.34 -15.04 -3.68
N LEU A 37 -30.66 -16.17 -3.06
CA LEU A 37 -31.51 -17.20 -3.67
C LEU A 37 -32.91 -16.68 -4.02
N LEU A 38 -33.54 -15.90 -3.16
CA LEU A 38 -34.90 -15.38 -3.37
C LEU A 38 -34.94 -14.29 -4.45
N ARG A 39 -33.93 -13.42 -4.51
CA ARG A 39 -33.77 -12.43 -5.59
C ARG A 39 -33.57 -13.11 -6.92
N GLU A 40 -32.72 -14.13 -6.96
CA GLU A 40 -32.40 -14.87 -8.17
C GLU A 40 -33.51 -15.84 -8.59
N SER A 41 -34.30 -16.39 -7.66
CA SER A 41 -35.41 -17.32 -7.95
C SER A 41 -36.69 -16.61 -8.37
N GLY A 42 -36.75 -15.28 -8.26
CA GLY A 42 -37.79 -14.49 -8.92
C GLY A 42 -39.20 -14.75 -8.39
N VAL A 43 -39.39 -14.66 -7.09
CA VAL A 43 -40.74 -14.72 -6.49
C VAL A 43 -41.67 -13.60 -7.04
N ASN A 44 -41.09 -12.52 -7.62
CA ASN A 44 -41.81 -11.36 -8.15
C ASN A 44 -41.70 -11.18 -9.68
N GLY A 45 -41.31 -12.21 -10.44
CA GLY A 45 -41.35 -12.19 -11.92
C GLY A 45 -40.06 -11.79 -12.67
N GLU A 46 -39.00 -11.34 -11.98
CA GLU A 46 -37.72 -10.94 -12.62
C GLU A 46 -36.60 -12.01 -12.52
N GLY A 47 -36.69 -12.98 -11.61
CA GLY A 47 -35.62 -13.97 -11.36
C GLY A 47 -35.56 -15.14 -12.35
N SER A 48 -36.33 -15.12 -13.43
CA SER A 48 -36.22 -16.18 -14.44
C SER A 48 -34.83 -16.19 -15.10
N LYS A 49 -34.22 -15.01 -15.34
CA LYS A 49 -32.93 -14.90 -16.05
C LYS A 49 -31.73 -15.32 -15.20
N ALA A 50 -31.60 -14.79 -13.99
CA ALA A 50 -30.46 -15.13 -13.12
C ALA A 50 -30.47 -16.63 -12.72
N GLN A 51 -31.67 -17.19 -12.48
CA GLN A 51 -31.83 -18.62 -12.26
C GLN A 51 -31.45 -19.44 -13.51
N GLN A 52 -31.91 -19.04 -14.70
CA GLN A 52 -31.54 -19.69 -15.97
C GLN A 52 -30.03 -19.64 -16.21
N GLU A 53 -29.39 -18.49 -16.03
CA GLU A 53 -27.95 -18.33 -16.18
C GLU A 53 -27.17 -19.25 -15.21
N ARG A 54 -27.64 -19.39 -13.97
CA ARG A 54 -27.04 -20.34 -13.03
C ARG A 54 -27.22 -21.79 -13.49
N VAL A 55 -28.42 -22.17 -13.91
CA VAL A 55 -28.70 -23.53 -14.40
C VAL A 55 -27.85 -23.82 -15.64
N ASP A 56 -27.70 -22.86 -16.53
CA ASP A 56 -26.86 -23.00 -17.71
C ASP A 56 -25.37 -23.06 -17.32
N GLN A 57 -24.90 -22.26 -16.37
CA GLN A 57 -23.55 -22.40 -15.83
C GLN A 57 -23.32 -23.79 -15.24
N LEU A 58 -24.28 -24.34 -14.50
CA LEU A 58 -24.20 -25.70 -13.94
C LEU A 58 -24.19 -26.77 -15.04
N ARG A 59 -25.01 -26.61 -16.09
CA ARG A 59 -24.98 -27.48 -17.27
C ARG A 59 -23.62 -27.44 -17.97
N HIS A 60 -23.02 -26.26 -18.13
CA HIS A 60 -21.68 -26.13 -18.69
C HIS A 60 -20.61 -26.77 -17.80
N ASN A 61 -20.74 -26.69 -16.47
CA ASN A 61 -19.82 -27.35 -15.54
C ASN A 61 -19.95 -28.88 -15.59
N ALA A 62 -21.16 -29.39 -15.85
CA ALA A 62 -21.41 -30.82 -16.04
C ALA A 62 -20.89 -31.32 -17.39
N ALA A 63 -21.02 -30.51 -18.44
CA ALA A 63 -20.52 -30.82 -19.78
C ALA A 63 -18.99 -30.75 -19.87
N ASP A 64 -18.37 -29.74 -19.24
CA ASP A 64 -16.93 -29.55 -19.21
C ASP A 64 -16.39 -29.51 -17.77
N LYS A 65 -15.79 -30.63 -17.36
CA LYS A 65 -15.13 -30.78 -16.05
C LYS A 65 -13.95 -29.81 -15.86
N PHE A 66 -13.28 -29.39 -16.94
CA PHE A 66 -12.12 -28.50 -16.85
C PHE A 66 -12.49 -27.07 -16.43
N LYS A 67 -13.75 -26.66 -16.66
CA LYS A 67 -14.27 -25.36 -16.21
C LYS A 67 -14.21 -25.20 -14.68
N VAL A 68 -14.57 -26.25 -13.94
CA VAL A 68 -14.46 -26.27 -12.48
C VAL A 68 -13.00 -26.20 -12.03
N LEU A 69 -12.11 -26.91 -12.73
CA LEU A 69 -10.66 -26.89 -12.45
C LEU A 69 -10.04 -25.52 -12.72
N ALA A 70 -10.44 -24.81 -13.78
CA ALA A 70 -9.99 -23.45 -14.07
C ALA A 70 -10.40 -22.48 -12.94
N ARG A 71 -11.65 -22.56 -12.47
CA ARG A 71 -12.14 -21.76 -11.34
C ARG A 71 -11.40 -22.07 -10.04
N ALA A 72 -11.12 -23.35 -9.79
CA ALA A 72 -10.33 -23.77 -8.63
C ALA A 72 -8.90 -23.21 -8.69
N LYS A 73 -8.26 -23.21 -9.86
CA LYS A 73 -6.93 -22.58 -10.06
C LYS A 73 -6.97 -21.08 -9.81
N GLN A 74 -7.98 -20.36 -10.30
CA GLN A 74 -8.15 -18.93 -10.01
C GLN A 74 -8.31 -18.67 -8.52
N ARG A 75 -9.13 -19.47 -7.82
CA ARG A 75 -9.28 -19.36 -6.36
C ARG A 75 -7.96 -19.63 -5.63
N ALA A 76 -7.20 -20.64 -6.04
CA ALA A 76 -5.89 -20.93 -5.46
C ALA A 76 -4.89 -19.79 -5.71
N ALA A 77 -4.90 -19.17 -6.89
CA ALA A 77 -4.08 -18.00 -7.18
C ALA A 77 -4.49 -16.79 -6.31
N TYR A 78 -5.79 -16.56 -6.14
CA TYR A 78 -6.31 -15.52 -5.25
C TYR A 78 -5.93 -15.75 -3.78
N ALA A 79 -6.00 -16.99 -3.30
CA ALA A 79 -5.59 -17.33 -1.94
C ALA A 79 -4.09 -17.04 -1.72
N LYS A 80 -3.23 -17.43 -2.67
CA LYS A 80 -1.80 -17.07 -2.64
C LYS A 80 -1.56 -15.56 -2.65
N TRP A 81 -2.34 -14.82 -3.45
CA TRP A 81 -2.26 -13.37 -3.50
C TRP A 81 -2.67 -12.73 -2.17
N GLN A 82 -3.76 -13.20 -1.55
CA GLN A 82 -4.21 -12.74 -0.23
C GLN A 82 -3.17 -13.02 0.87
N GLU A 83 -2.56 -14.21 0.86
CA GLU A 83 -1.48 -14.54 1.79
C GLU A 83 -0.26 -13.64 1.58
N ALA A 84 0.12 -13.37 0.32
CA ALA A 84 1.23 -12.48 0.00
C ALA A 84 0.95 -11.02 0.40
N GLU A 85 -0.27 -10.52 0.17
CA GLU A 85 -0.69 -9.18 0.62
C GLU A 85 -0.66 -9.08 2.15
N LYS A 86 -1.19 -10.08 2.86
CA LYS A 86 -1.16 -10.11 4.31
C LYS A 86 0.27 -10.16 4.86
N ALA A 87 1.14 -10.98 4.27
CA ALA A 87 2.54 -11.08 4.66
C ALA A 87 3.29 -9.76 4.42
N LYS A 88 3.00 -9.07 3.31
CA LYS A 88 3.57 -7.75 3.02
C LYS A 88 3.10 -6.70 4.04
N GLN A 89 1.82 -6.70 4.38
CA GLN A 89 1.28 -5.80 5.41
C GLN A 89 1.92 -6.06 6.78
N GLU A 90 2.08 -7.33 7.16
CA GLU A 90 2.77 -7.73 8.40
C GLU A 90 4.25 -7.31 8.39
N GLU A 91 4.97 -7.48 7.27
CA GLU A 91 6.36 -7.01 7.13
C GLU A 91 6.46 -5.48 7.23
N GLU A 92 5.51 -4.73 6.65
CA GLU A 92 5.43 -3.28 6.79
C GLU A 92 5.13 -2.84 8.23
N GLU A 93 4.26 -3.56 8.94
CA GLU A 93 3.98 -3.32 10.35
C GLU A 93 5.19 -3.64 11.24
N GLU A 94 5.91 -4.73 10.97
CA GLU A 94 7.16 -5.07 11.65
C GLU A 94 8.25 -4.02 11.40
N LYS A 95 8.39 -3.56 10.15
CA LYS A 95 9.31 -2.45 9.82
C LYS A 95 8.94 -1.19 10.58
N LYS A 96 7.67 -0.78 10.59
CA LYS A 96 7.18 0.37 11.37
C LYS A 96 7.46 0.18 12.86
N LYS A 97 7.30 -1.03 13.40
CA LYS A 97 7.58 -1.35 14.80
C LYS A 97 9.07 -1.24 15.11
N ILE A 98 9.94 -1.73 14.21
CA ILE A 98 11.40 -1.60 14.34
C ILE A 98 11.81 -0.13 14.24
N GLU A 99 11.27 0.61 13.28
CA GLU A 99 11.50 2.05 13.14
C GLU A 99 11.05 2.81 14.39
N PHE A 100 9.85 2.53 14.90
CA PHE A 100 9.33 3.12 16.12
C PHE A 100 10.24 2.82 17.34
N ALA A 101 10.77 1.61 17.44
CA ALA A 101 11.72 1.23 18.48
C ALA A 101 13.13 1.83 18.28
N ARG A 102 13.47 2.23 17.05
CA ARG A 102 14.74 2.87 16.70
C ARG A 102 14.74 4.36 17.02
N VAL A 103 13.57 5.01 17.04
CA VAL A 103 13.46 6.41 17.45
C VAL A 103 13.80 6.55 18.93
N ASP A 104 14.75 7.42 19.26
CA ASP A 104 15.04 7.78 20.64
C ASP A 104 13.98 8.76 21.15
N TRP A 105 12.98 8.23 21.85
CA TRP A 105 11.89 9.01 22.42
C TRP A 105 12.31 9.93 23.57
N ASN A 106 13.57 9.90 24.01
CA ASN A 106 14.10 10.83 25.02
C ASN A 106 14.73 12.09 24.41
N ASP A 107 14.97 12.11 23.09
CA ASP A 107 15.48 13.27 22.37
C ASP A 107 14.31 14.17 21.93
N PHE A 108 13.68 14.83 22.89
CA PHE A 108 12.65 15.83 22.61
C PHE A 108 12.93 17.15 23.29
N VAL A 109 12.57 18.23 22.59
CA VAL A 109 12.57 19.59 23.15
C VAL A 109 11.12 19.98 23.35
N VAL A 110 10.72 20.15 24.61
CA VAL A 110 9.39 20.69 24.93
C VAL A 110 9.36 22.15 24.50
N VAL A 111 8.58 22.45 23.46
CA VAL A 111 8.42 23.82 22.95
C VAL A 111 7.35 24.57 23.75
N GLU A 112 6.23 23.91 24.02
CA GLU A 112 5.08 24.51 24.70
C GLU A 112 4.32 23.44 25.49
N THR A 113 3.87 23.81 26.68
CA THR A 113 3.01 22.98 27.51
C THR A 113 1.62 23.55 27.45
N ILE A 114 0.68 22.80 26.88
CA ILE A 114 -0.73 23.18 26.85
C ILE A 114 -1.29 22.99 28.27
N VAL A 115 -1.73 24.08 28.90
CA VAL A 115 -2.40 24.04 30.19
C VAL A 115 -3.89 24.18 29.93
N PHE A 116 -4.65 23.13 30.25
CA PHE A 116 -6.11 23.19 30.19
C PHE A 116 -6.61 24.06 31.34
N THR A 117 -7.23 25.18 31.00
CA THR A 117 -7.84 26.10 31.97
C THR A 117 -9.34 25.81 32.10
N GLU A 118 -9.95 26.27 33.20
CA GLU A 118 -11.40 26.11 33.44
C GLU A 118 -12.27 26.80 32.36
N ALA A 119 -11.69 27.73 31.60
CA ALA A 119 -12.32 28.35 30.44
C ALA A 119 -12.30 27.43 29.20
N ASP A 120 -11.29 26.57 29.05
CA ASP A 120 -11.19 25.60 27.95
C ASP A 120 -12.18 24.45 28.13
N ASP A 121 -12.42 24.02 29.38
CA ASP A 121 -13.45 23.02 29.71
C ASP A 121 -14.89 23.52 29.40
N GLN A 122 -15.08 24.83 29.43
CA GLN A 122 -16.36 25.49 29.10
C GLN A 122 -16.47 25.89 27.61
N ALA A 123 -15.37 25.77 26.84
CA ALA A 123 -15.39 26.07 25.42
C ALA A 123 -16.18 24.98 24.68
N ASN A 124 -17.19 25.38 23.91
CA ASN A 124 -17.93 24.46 23.04
C ASN A 124 -17.10 24.11 21.80
N LEU A 125 -16.10 23.26 21.96
CA LEU A 125 -15.29 22.75 20.84
C LEU A 125 -16.08 21.74 20.00
N PRO A 126 -15.84 21.66 18.67
CA PRO A 126 -16.48 20.65 17.84
C PRO A 126 -16.08 19.23 18.27
N PRO A 127 -16.93 18.23 18.00
CA PRO A 127 -16.64 16.85 18.36
C PRO A 127 -15.33 16.39 17.69
N PRO A 128 -14.54 15.53 18.36
CA PRO A 128 -13.28 15.05 17.81
C PRO A 128 -13.54 14.29 16.51
N THR A 129 -12.73 14.57 15.48
CA THR A 129 -12.81 13.85 14.21
C THR A 129 -12.43 12.39 14.42
N THR A 130 -13.24 11.47 13.92
CA THR A 130 -12.95 10.04 14.06
C THR A 130 -11.96 9.60 12.98
N LEU A 131 -11.18 8.53 13.25
CA LEU A 131 -10.28 7.94 12.26
C LEU A 131 -11.02 7.54 10.97
N ASN A 132 -12.28 7.11 11.13
CA ASN A 132 -13.15 6.78 10.02
C ASN A 132 -13.42 8.02 9.16
N ASP A 133 -13.79 9.15 9.77
CA ASP A 133 -14.05 10.41 9.07
C ASP A 133 -12.81 10.92 8.34
N LEU A 134 -11.60 10.74 8.91
CA LEU A 134 -10.35 11.12 8.26
C LEU A 134 -9.99 10.20 7.08
N GLN A 135 -10.25 8.90 7.19
CA GLN A 135 -10.01 7.94 6.10
C GLN A 135 -10.96 8.21 4.92
N TYR A 136 -12.24 8.44 5.21
CA TYR A 136 -13.27 8.70 4.20
C TYR A 136 -13.41 10.18 3.81
N ALA A 137 -12.73 11.11 4.49
CA ALA A 137 -12.74 12.51 4.11
C ALA A 137 -12.27 12.67 2.66
N SER A 138 -13.10 13.32 1.87
CA SER A 138 -12.81 13.64 0.47
C SER A 138 -11.56 14.53 0.38
N LEU A 139 -10.87 14.50 -0.75
CA LEU A 139 -9.68 15.35 -0.99
C LEU A 139 -9.99 16.84 -0.74
N GLU A 140 -11.21 17.30 -1.06
CA GLU A 140 -11.65 18.68 -0.82
C GLU A 140 -11.94 18.97 0.66
N GLU A 141 -12.42 17.99 1.41
CA GLU A 141 -12.67 18.12 2.85
C GLU A 141 -11.37 18.04 3.65
N LYS A 142 -10.45 17.15 3.28
CA LYS A 142 -9.06 17.15 3.73
C LYS A 142 -8.39 18.49 3.45
N ASN A 143 -8.58 19.05 2.25
CA ASN A 143 -8.06 20.37 1.89
C ASN A 143 -8.66 21.45 2.81
N LYS A 144 -9.98 21.51 3.00
CA LYS A 144 -10.64 22.48 3.90
C LYS A 144 -10.23 22.37 5.37
N VAL A 145 -9.99 21.16 5.88
CA VAL A 145 -9.49 20.93 7.26
C VAL A 145 -8.01 21.29 7.39
N SER A 146 -7.19 21.01 6.37
CA SER A 146 -5.78 21.39 6.33
C SER A 146 -5.54 22.88 6.05
N VAL A 147 -6.52 23.59 5.50
CA VAL A 147 -6.46 25.03 5.20
C VAL A 147 -6.86 25.83 6.43
N SER A 148 -6.07 25.70 7.50
CA SER A 148 -5.73 26.89 8.26
C SER A 148 -4.60 27.58 7.50
N SER A 149 -4.91 28.75 6.94
CA SER A 149 -4.14 29.56 5.98
C SER A 149 -2.70 29.96 6.38
N THR A 150 -2.10 29.36 7.40
CA THR A 150 -0.81 29.76 7.99
C THR A 150 0.28 28.67 7.89
N LEU A 151 -0.02 27.46 7.39
CA LEU A 151 0.93 26.34 7.31
C LEU A 151 0.88 25.62 5.95
N ARG A 152 0.88 26.37 4.85
CA ARG A 152 1.03 25.79 3.51
C ARG A 152 2.49 25.35 3.34
N ILE A 153 2.78 24.08 3.61
CA ILE A 153 4.03 23.45 3.19
C ILE A 153 3.91 23.30 1.67
N GLU A 154 4.61 24.17 0.93
CA GLU A 154 4.77 24.02 -0.51
C GLU A 154 5.56 22.73 -0.77
N GLU A 155 4.83 21.67 -1.10
CA GLU A 155 5.39 20.42 -1.61
C GLU A 155 5.95 20.72 -3.01
N ALA A 156 7.23 21.08 -3.07
CA ALA A 156 7.92 21.33 -4.32
C ALA A 156 7.89 20.07 -5.20
N PHE A 157 7.41 20.22 -6.43
CA PHE A 157 7.43 19.16 -7.44
C PHE A 157 8.89 18.72 -7.69
N PRO A 158 9.19 17.41 -7.85
CA PRO A 158 10.57 16.90 -7.91
C PRO A 158 11.43 17.34 -9.10
N PHE A 159 10.95 18.23 -9.97
CA PHE A 159 11.63 18.64 -11.21
C PHE A 159 11.73 20.16 -11.43
N GLU A 160 11.37 21.00 -10.45
CA GLU A 160 11.46 22.46 -10.61
C GLU A 160 12.75 23.00 -9.97
N ASP A 161 13.80 23.07 -10.78
CA ASP A 161 15.09 23.68 -10.45
C ASP A 161 14.93 25.21 -10.43
N THR A 162 14.76 25.80 -9.25
CA THR A 162 14.62 27.26 -9.05
C THR A 162 15.96 27.98 -8.89
N SER A 163 17.05 27.40 -9.38
CA SER A 163 18.39 27.96 -9.24
C SER A 163 18.75 29.05 -10.27
N TYR A 164 17.83 29.91 -10.72
CA TYR A 164 18.21 31.13 -11.46
C TYR A 164 17.10 32.19 -11.59
N ASN A 165 17.01 33.17 -10.67
CA ASN A 165 17.04 34.61 -10.96
C ASN A 165 16.82 35.44 -9.69
N ALA A 166 17.79 36.28 -9.33
CA ALA A 166 17.72 37.23 -8.22
C ALA A 166 17.49 38.64 -8.78
N TYR A 167 16.23 39.05 -8.97
CA TYR A 167 15.80 40.47 -9.03
C TYR A 167 14.28 40.57 -8.82
N PRO A 168 13.77 41.42 -7.89
CA PRO A 168 12.34 41.64 -7.74
C PRO A 168 11.84 42.64 -8.79
N PRO A 169 10.74 42.36 -9.55
CA PRO A 169 10.08 43.41 -10.31
C PRO A 169 9.07 44.16 -9.43
N GLN A 170 9.06 45.47 -9.67
CA GLN A 170 8.29 46.51 -9.00
C GLN A 170 6.79 46.41 -9.23
N THR A 171 6.06 46.92 -8.24
CA THR A 171 4.61 47.11 -8.20
C THR A 171 4.14 48.15 -9.21
N TYR A 172 3.12 47.83 -10.02
CA TYR A 172 2.26 48.84 -10.65
C TYR A 172 0.81 48.40 -10.49
N GLY A 173 0.00 49.27 -9.87
CA GLY A 173 -1.42 49.06 -9.65
C GLY A 173 -2.22 49.20 -10.94
N VAL A 174 -3.24 48.36 -11.09
CA VAL A 174 -4.31 48.56 -12.08
C VAL A 174 -5.64 48.24 -11.44
N GLN A 175 -6.56 49.19 -11.59
CA GLN A 175 -7.92 49.23 -11.07
C GLN A 175 -8.81 48.13 -11.68
N ALA A 176 -9.77 47.66 -10.87
CA ALA A 176 -10.86 46.80 -11.32
C ALA A 176 -11.85 47.59 -12.20
N PRO A 177 -12.34 47.03 -13.33
CA PRO A 177 -13.54 47.52 -13.98
C PRO A 177 -14.79 46.73 -13.58
N ALA A 178 -15.90 47.46 -13.61
CA ALA A 178 -17.23 47.11 -13.16
C ALA A 178 -17.99 46.14 -14.07
N ALA A 179 -19.08 45.61 -13.50
CA ALA A 179 -20.05 44.68 -14.10
C ALA A 179 -20.77 45.22 -15.36
N GLN A 180 -21.10 44.29 -16.28
CA GLN A 180 -22.29 44.35 -17.15
C GLN A 180 -22.85 42.93 -17.45
N PRO A 181 -24.19 42.75 -17.55
CA PRO A 181 -24.86 41.50 -17.95
C PRO A 181 -25.15 41.47 -19.47
N PRO A 182 -25.36 40.31 -20.13
CA PRO A 182 -26.71 39.88 -20.58
C PRO A 182 -26.79 38.34 -20.91
N PRO A 183 -27.77 37.81 -21.69
CA PRO A 183 -29.23 37.93 -21.66
C PRO A 183 -29.97 36.57 -21.54
N THR A 184 -31.28 36.65 -21.30
CA THR A 184 -32.27 35.60 -21.41
C THR A 184 -32.58 35.22 -22.88
N THR A 185 -32.73 33.93 -23.17
CA THR A 185 -33.59 33.46 -24.28
C THR A 185 -34.28 32.17 -23.90
N ALA A 186 -35.60 32.15 -24.14
CA ALA A 186 -36.47 31.00 -24.04
C ALA A 186 -36.58 30.33 -25.42
N SER A 187 -36.65 29.00 -25.47
CA SER A 187 -37.21 28.26 -26.60
C SER A 187 -37.83 26.92 -26.18
N THR A 188 -38.89 26.62 -26.93
CA THR A 188 -39.95 25.60 -26.84
C THR A 188 -39.58 24.19 -27.36
N TYR A 189 -40.28 23.18 -26.80
CA TYR A 189 -40.61 21.76 -27.14
C TYR A 189 -40.42 21.25 -28.60
N PRO A 190 -40.36 19.91 -28.91
CA PRO A 190 -41.15 18.80 -28.30
C PRO A 190 -40.50 17.40 -28.16
N ALA A 191 -41.28 16.48 -27.57
CA ALA A 191 -40.97 15.09 -27.23
C ALA A 191 -41.01 14.10 -28.42
N THR A 192 -40.23 13.01 -28.39
CA THR A 192 -40.62 11.63 -28.80
C THR A 192 -39.60 10.55 -28.36
N ASN A 193 -40.13 9.51 -27.68
CA ASN A 193 -39.80 8.06 -27.59
C ASN A 193 -38.35 7.48 -27.57
N GLY A 194 -38.08 6.63 -26.56
CA GLY A 194 -36.84 5.85 -26.31
C GLY A 194 -36.64 4.55 -27.13
N PRO A 195 -35.78 3.55 -26.75
CA PRO A 195 -35.70 2.99 -25.39
C PRO A 195 -34.31 2.53 -24.83
N THR A 196 -34.17 2.67 -23.49
CA THR A 196 -33.51 1.85 -22.42
C THR A 196 -32.27 0.96 -22.62
N ALA A 197 -31.35 1.04 -21.63
CA ALA A 197 -30.74 -0.13 -20.96
C ALA A 197 -30.18 0.18 -19.54
N GLN A 198 -30.47 -0.73 -18.59
CA GLN A 198 -29.82 -1.00 -17.28
C GLN A 198 -30.20 -0.19 -16.01
N PRO A 199 -30.14 -0.81 -14.80
CA PRO A 199 -31.11 -1.79 -14.28
C PRO A 199 -31.66 -1.37 -12.88
N PRO A 200 -32.68 -2.07 -12.35
CA PRO A 200 -33.57 -1.52 -11.32
C PRO A 200 -33.04 -1.71 -9.90
N ALA A 201 -32.91 -0.61 -9.16
CA ALA A 201 -32.93 -0.65 -7.71
C ALA A 201 -34.39 -0.83 -7.26
N ALA A 202 -34.61 -1.94 -6.55
CA ALA A 202 -35.90 -2.38 -6.08
C ALA A 202 -36.60 -1.34 -5.20
N SER A 203 -37.88 -1.20 -5.50
CA SER A 203 -38.92 -0.54 -4.74
C SER A 203 -38.96 -1.05 -3.30
N VAL A 204 -38.67 -0.15 -2.37
CA VAL A 204 -39.19 -0.21 -1.00
C VAL A 204 -40.68 0.12 -1.08
N PRO A 205 -41.62 -0.62 -0.44
CA PRO A 205 -42.92 -0.05 -0.15
C PRO A 205 -42.68 0.95 0.98
N LEU A 206 -42.24 2.18 0.62
CA LEU A 206 -42.44 3.26 1.54
C LEU A 206 -43.97 3.42 1.59
N ALA A 207 -44.55 3.31 2.78
CA ALA A 207 -45.73 4.10 3.07
C ALA A 207 -45.47 5.47 2.46
N SER A 208 -46.31 5.89 1.50
CA SER A 208 -46.17 7.16 0.83
C SER A 208 -46.47 8.24 1.86
N ARG A 209 -45.49 8.51 2.73
CA ARG A 209 -45.35 9.81 3.36
C ARG A 209 -45.42 10.80 2.20
N PRO A 210 -46.40 11.72 2.19
CA PRO A 210 -46.59 12.63 1.08
C PRO A 210 -45.23 13.26 0.72
N ARG A 211 -44.98 13.49 -0.57
CA ARG A 211 -43.71 14.04 -1.08
C ARG A 211 -43.23 15.25 -0.25
N ALA A 212 -44.18 16.06 0.22
CA ALA A 212 -43.99 17.14 1.18
C ALA A 212 -43.26 16.73 2.48
N GLU A 213 -43.65 15.62 3.14
CA GLU A 213 -43.00 15.16 4.38
C GLU A 213 -41.57 14.65 4.18
N ARG A 214 -41.22 14.15 2.98
CA ARG A 214 -39.83 13.77 2.67
C ARG A 214 -38.98 14.98 2.35
N GLU A 215 -39.52 15.92 1.57
CA GLU A 215 -38.88 17.22 1.31
C GLU A 215 -38.69 18.01 2.62
N GLU A 216 -39.66 17.97 3.53
CA GLU A 216 -39.54 18.57 4.86
C GLU A 216 -38.52 17.84 5.74
N ALA A 217 -38.48 16.50 5.74
CA ALA A 217 -37.47 15.75 6.51
C ALA A 217 -36.04 15.92 5.95
N GLU A 218 -35.91 16.12 4.64
CA GLU A 218 -34.63 16.40 3.98
C GLU A 218 -34.21 17.86 4.19
N ALA A 219 -35.15 18.81 4.13
CA ALA A 219 -34.93 20.21 4.50
C ALA A 219 -34.59 20.36 5.99
N GLN A 220 -35.23 19.60 6.89
CA GLN A 220 -34.90 19.58 8.32
C GLN A 220 -33.48 19.04 8.55
N ARG A 221 -33.07 17.97 7.86
CA ARG A 221 -31.68 17.47 7.94
C ARG A 221 -30.67 18.45 7.33
N ALA A 222 -31.01 19.12 6.24
CA ALA A 222 -30.14 20.14 5.65
C ALA A 222 -30.00 21.36 6.58
N GLN A 223 -31.09 21.79 7.22
CA GLN A 223 -31.08 22.86 8.23
C GLN A 223 -30.31 22.44 9.49
N GLU A 224 -30.41 21.19 9.93
CA GLU A 224 -29.66 20.66 11.08
C GLU A 224 -28.15 20.61 10.78
N GLN A 225 -27.76 20.14 9.58
CA GLN A 225 -26.38 20.18 9.11
C GLN A 225 -25.85 21.60 8.94
N GLU A 226 -26.67 22.54 8.47
CA GLU A 226 -26.30 23.94 8.34
C GLU A 226 -26.14 24.61 9.71
N GLN A 227 -27.01 24.31 10.68
CA GLN A 227 -26.89 24.75 12.07
C GLN A 227 -25.65 24.15 12.75
N GLU A 228 -25.35 22.88 12.52
CA GLU A 228 -24.15 22.22 13.05
C GLU A 228 -22.87 22.83 12.45
N ARG A 229 -22.87 23.14 11.14
CA ARG A 229 -21.79 23.89 10.48
C ARG A 229 -21.63 25.31 11.03
N LEU A 230 -22.73 26.03 11.27
CA LEU A 230 -22.69 27.36 11.88
C LEU A 230 -22.19 27.31 13.32
N ARG A 231 -22.61 26.30 14.10
CA ARG A 231 -22.14 26.07 15.47
C ARG A 231 -20.66 25.71 15.50
N MET A 232 -20.20 24.86 14.58
CA MET A 232 -18.79 24.51 14.41
C MET A 232 -17.97 25.73 13.98
N GLN A 233 -18.49 26.57 13.09
CA GLN A 233 -17.83 27.81 12.67
C GLN A 233 -17.79 28.85 13.79
N GLN A 234 -18.85 28.96 14.60
CA GLN A 234 -18.91 29.83 15.77
C GLN A 234 -17.94 29.35 16.86
N ALA A 235 -17.93 28.05 17.17
CA ALA A 235 -16.97 27.41 18.07
C ALA A 235 -15.52 27.64 17.63
N GLN A 236 -15.24 27.53 16.33
CA GLN A 236 -13.92 27.74 15.76
C GLN A 236 -13.52 29.24 15.74
N ALA A 237 -14.50 30.15 15.65
CA ALA A 237 -14.29 31.59 15.75
C ALA A 237 -14.06 32.04 17.21
N GLU A 238 -14.81 31.46 18.17
CA GLU A 238 -14.63 31.67 19.61
C GLU A 238 -13.29 31.11 20.09
N ALA A 239 -12.89 29.92 19.63
CA ALA A 239 -11.56 29.35 19.90
C ALA A 239 -10.40 30.14 19.26
N ARG A 240 -10.67 30.95 18.22
CA ARG A 240 -9.69 31.86 17.59
C ARG A 240 -9.62 33.24 18.27
N GLY A 241 -10.38 33.47 19.34
CA GLY A 241 -10.35 34.70 20.09
C GLY A 241 -9.02 34.93 20.80
N GLY A 242 -8.18 35.83 20.26
CA GLY A 242 -7.28 36.65 21.08
C GLY A 242 -5.77 36.41 20.99
N VAL A 243 -5.23 35.77 19.95
CA VAL A 243 -3.76 35.77 19.74
C VAL A 243 -3.40 36.74 18.62
N PRO A 244 -2.64 37.83 18.89
CA PRO A 244 -2.18 38.72 17.82
C PRO A 244 -1.32 37.93 16.82
N PRO A 245 -1.30 38.29 15.53
CA PRO A 245 -0.57 37.53 14.51
C PRO A 245 0.91 37.41 14.90
N MET A 246 1.31 36.21 15.36
CA MET A 246 2.70 35.91 15.65
C MET A 246 3.49 35.92 14.33
N LYS A 247 4.49 36.78 14.25
CA LYS A 247 5.44 36.82 13.13
C LYS A 247 6.42 35.67 13.30
N ILE A 248 6.14 34.55 12.64
CA ILE A 248 7.08 33.42 12.53
C ILE A 248 8.27 33.89 11.68
N LYS A 249 9.47 33.83 12.26
CA LYS A 249 10.72 34.16 11.56
C LYS A 249 11.28 32.84 11.05
N GLU A 250 11.12 32.57 9.75
CA GLU A 250 11.47 31.28 9.12
C GLU A 250 12.97 30.94 9.15
N ASN A 251 13.82 31.85 9.66
CA ASN A 251 15.26 31.65 9.84
C ASN A 251 15.70 32.11 11.24
N TYR A 252 15.04 31.60 12.30
CA TYR A 252 15.41 31.92 13.68
C TYR A 252 16.68 31.15 14.10
N VAL A 253 17.83 31.81 14.03
CA VAL A 253 19.07 31.31 14.61
C VAL A 253 19.04 31.54 16.13
N PRO A 254 19.11 30.50 16.98
CA PRO A 254 19.06 30.64 18.42
C PRO A 254 20.13 31.60 18.94
N ARG A 255 19.81 32.40 19.96
CA ARG A 255 20.72 33.43 20.52
C ARG A 255 22.07 32.86 21.02
N ALA A 256 22.12 31.56 21.33
CA ALA A 256 23.35 30.83 21.62
C ALA A 256 24.25 30.65 20.38
N ALA A 257 23.67 30.32 19.22
CA ALA A 257 24.37 30.22 17.94
C ALA A 257 24.79 31.61 17.40
N GLN A 258 23.98 32.66 17.60
CA GLN A 258 24.39 34.04 17.29
C GLN A 258 25.56 34.52 18.16
N ARG A 259 25.64 34.10 19.44
CA ARG A 259 26.80 34.41 20.29
C ARG A 259 28.06 33.63 19.92
N ALA A 260 27.92 32.43 19.36
CA ALA A 260 29.04 31.66 18.81
C ALA A 260 29.57 32.29 17.51
N ALA A 261 28.67 32.72 16.61
CA ALA A 261 29.03 33.42 15.36
C ALA A 261 29.65 34.81 15.59
N SER A 262 29.22 35.53 16.63
CA SER A 262 29.75 36.88 16.93
C SER A 262 31.03 36.89 17.78
N LYS A 263 31.41 35.76 18.41
CA LYS A 263 32.69 35.65 19.16
C LYS A 263 33.89 35.39 18.26
N PHE A 264 33.67 34.79 17.10
CA PHE A 264 34.65 34.66 16.03
C PHE A 264 34.11 35.43 14.84
N GLY A 265 34.34 36.74 14.80
CA GLY A 265 34.10 37.52 13.59
C GLY A 265 34.71 36.77 12.41
N THR A 266 33.86 36.40 11.45
CA THR A 266 34.22 35.62 10.26
C THR A 266 35.19 36.44 9.41
N GLN A 267 36.45 36.43 9.80
CA GLN A 267 37.56 36.91 9.01
C GLN A 267 37.60 36.04 7.76
N THR A 268 37.19 36.61 6.64
CA THR A 268 37.29 35.98 5.34
C THR A 268 38.70 36.21 4.81
N ALA A 269 39.33 35.13 4.37
CA ALA A 269 40.59 35.19 3.65
C ALA A 269 40.33 34.89 2.17
N MET A 270 41.15 35.43 1.27
CA MET A 270 41.02 35.18 -0.16
C MET A 270 41.81 33.92 -0.51
N CYS A 271 41.14 32.92 -1.10
CA CYS A 271 41.81 31.70 -1.54
C CYS A 271 42.80 32.03 -2.68
N PRO A 272 44.09 31.63 -2.59
CA PRO A 272 45.10 31.95 -3.59
C PRO A 272 44.89 31.24 -4.93
N ASN A 273 44.08 30.18 -4.98
CA ASN A 273 43.88 29.36 -6.17
C ASN A 273 42.64 29.80 -6.98
N CYS A 274 41.47 29.96 -6.33
CA CYS A 274 40.23 30.39 -7.01
C CYS A 274 39.82 31.85 -6.77
N LYS A 275 40.53 32.59 -5.91
CA LYS A 275 40.30 34.01 -5.61
C LYS A 275 38.94 34.31 -4.96
N GLN A 276 38.23 33.31 -4.43
CA GLN A 276 37.00 33.49 -3.69
C GLN A 276 37.30 33.88 -2.23
N GLN A 277 36.42 34.69 -1.63
CA GLN A 277 36.51 35.08 -0.21
C GLN A 277 35.84 34.00 0.64
N ILE A 278 36.62 33.35 1.49
CA ILE A 278 36.19 32.17 2.23
C ILE A 278 36.49 32.36 3.71
N PRO A 279 35.54 32.02 4.60
CA PRO A 279 35.77 32.08 6.04
C PRO A 279 37.02 31.29 6.46
N LEU A 280 37.86 31.82 7.35
CA LEU A 280 39.09 31.14 7.80
C LEU A 280 38.85 29.74 8.39
N ASN A 281 37.67 29.49 8.97
CA ASN A 281 37.28 28.17 9.47
C ASN A 281 37.02 27.14 8.35
N GLU A 282 36.73 27.60 7.13
CA GLU A 282 36.44 26.76 5.96
C GLU A 282 37.54 26.83 4.89
N MET A 283 38.53 27.71 5.07
CA MET A 283 39.64 27.89 4.11
C MET A 283 40.45 26.61 3.89
N ASP A 284 40.74 25.87 4.96
CA ASP A 284 41.52 24.62 4.88
C ASP A 284 40.76 23.50 4.14
N GLU A 285 39.45 23.41 4.35
CA GLU A 285 38.58 22.48 3.62
C GLU A 285 38.38 22.89 2.17
N HIS A 286 38.22 24.19 1.89
CA HIS A 286 38.12 24.68 0.53
C HIS A 286 39.42 24.43 -0.25
N MET A 287 40.59 24.69 0.35
CA MET A 287 41.88 24.36 -0.25
C MET A 287 42.02 22.85 -0.49
N ARG A 288 41.59 22.02 0.47
CA ARG A 288 41.57 20.55 0.31
C ARG A 288 40.69 20.13 -0.88
N ILE A 289 39.50 20.71 -1.02
CA ILE A 289 38.56 20.41 -2.11
C ILE A 289 39.15 20.78 -3.48
N GLU A 290 39.83 21.92 -3.58
CA GLU A 290 40.43 22.35 -4.84
C GLU A 290 41.69 21.57 -5.23
N LEU A 291 42.43 21.05 -4.25
CA LEU A 291 43.61 20.21 -4.48
C LEU A 291 43.24 18.74 -4.78
N LEU A 292 41.99 18.33 -4.56
CA LEU A 292 41.51 17.00 -4.91
C LEU A 292 41.34 16.90 -6.43
N ASP A 293 42.04 15.94 -7.05
CA ASP A 293 41.97 15.70 -8.49
C ASP A 293 40.50 15.48 -8.92
N PRO A 294 39.96 16.27 -9.86
CA PRO A 294 38.59 16.11 -10.35
C PRO A 294 38.33 14.70 -10.89
N ARG A 295 39.35 14.02 -11.42
CA ARG A 295 39.23 12.63 -11.88
C ARG A 295 39.08 11.64 -10.74
N TRP A 296 39.70 11.91 -9.57
CA TRP A 296 39.52 11.09 -8.38
C TRP A 296 38.11 11.27 -7.80
N LYS A 297 37.57 12.49 -7.79
CA LYS A 297 36.19 12.76 -7.38
C LYS A 297 35.19 12.00 -8.25
N GLU A 298 35.35 12.02 -9.58
CA GLU A 298 34.51 11.26 -10.50
C GLU A 298 34.67 9.74 -10.33
N GLN A 299 35.90 9.25 -10.14
CA GLN A 299 36.14 7.82 -9.91
C GLN A 299 35.55 7.35 -8.59
N LYS A 300 35.67 8.14 -7.52
CA LYS A 300 35.10 7.83 -6.22
C LYS A 300 33.58 7.90 -6.26
N ALA A 301 32.99 8.92 -6.89
CA ALA A 301 31.55 8.98 -7.10
C ALA A 301 31.04 7.81 -7.96
N LYS A 302 31.79 7.37 -8.98
CA LYS A 302 31.45 6.20 -9.80
C LYS A 302 31.61 4.89 -9.03
N ALA A 303 32.59 4.78 -8.14
CA ALA A 303 32.75 3.65 -7.24
C ALA A 303 31.61 3.63 -6.22
N ASP A 304 31.36 4.74 -5.53
CA ASP A 304 30.26 4.89 -4.59
C ASP A 304 28.92 4.62 -5.27
N ALA A 305 28.67 5.09 -6.50
CA ALA A 305 27.46 4.75 -7.25
C ALA A 305 27.33 3.25 -7.57
N ARG A 306 28.46 2.56 -7.83
CA ARG A 306 28.50 1.10 -8.00
C ARG A 306 28.24 0.37 -6.67
N TYR A 307 28.66 0.94 -5.54
CA TYR A 307 28.43 0.40 -4.21
C TYR A 307 27.08 0.83 -3.59
N ALA A 308 26.47 1.93 -4.05
CA ALA A 308 25.32 2.60 -3.43
C ALA A 308 23.96 1.97 -3.79
N THR A 309 23.92 0.84 -4.50
CA THR A 309 22.63 0.23 -4.89
C THR A 309 22.58 -1.29 -4.75
N THR A 310 23.35 -1.88 -3.84
CA THR A 310 23.15 -3.30 -3.52
C THR A 310 23.08 -3.55 -2.02
N ASN A 311 21.86 -3.53 -1.48
CA ASN A 311 21.48 -4.23 -0.24
C ASN A 311 21.52 -5.76 -0.42
N LEU A 312 22.46 -6.27 -1.21
CA LEU A 312 22.58 -7.67 -1.54
C LEU A 312 23.86 -8.20 -0.92
N SER A 313 23.72 -8.86 0.23
CA SER A 313 24.80 -9.59 0.89
C SER A 313 25.39 -10.60 -0.09
N THR A 314 26.66 -10.40 -0.48
CA THR A 314 27.38 -11.28 -1.41
C THR A 314 27.47 -12.72 -0.90
N VAL A 315 27.47 -12.88 0.42
CA VAL A 315 27.46 -14.17 1.11
C VAL A 315 26.12 -14.89 0.93
N ASP A 316 25.01 -14.15 1.07
CA ASP A 316 23.67 -14.74 0.94
C ASP A 316 23.33 -15.06 -0.51
N VAL A 317 23.81 -14.28 -1.48
CA VAL A 317 23.70 -14.62 -2.91
C VAL A 317 24.44 -15.91 -3.22
N ALA A 318 25.66 -16.08 -2.72
CA ALA A 318 26.44 -17.28 -2.95
C ALA A 318 25.77 -18.52 -2.35
N ASN A 319 25.21 -18.39 -1.14
CA ASN A 319 24.47 -19.48 -0.49
C ASN A 319 23.16 -19.82 -1.23
N ASN A 320 22.43 -18.81 -1.71
CA ASN A 320 21.22 -19.01 -2.51
C ASN A 320 21.53 -19.63 -3.88
N LEU A 321 22.61 -19.20 -4.55
CA LEU A 321 23.06 -19.84 -5.80
C LEU A 321 23.49 -21.29 -5.57
N LYS A 322 24.19 -21.58 -4.46
CA LYS A 322 24.58 -22.95 -4.10
C LYS A 322 23.36 -23.83 -3.83
N ARG A 323 22.34 -23.29 -3.15
CA ARG A 323 21.07 -24.00 -2.92
C ARG A 323 20.34 -24.26 -4.23
N LEU A 324 20.26 -23.26 -5.12
CA LEU A 324 19.64 -23.39 -6.44
C LEU A 324 20.38 -24.39 -7.33
N ALA A 325 21.72 -24.37 -7.33
CA ALA A 325 22.56 -25.31 -8.07
C ALA A 325 22.36 -26.74 -7.54
N SER A 326 22.30 -26.93 -6.22
CA SER A 326 22.07 -28.24 -5.62
C SER A 326 20.66 -28.81 -5.89
N GLN A 327 19.64 -27.94 -5.99
CA GLN A 327 18.27 -28.35 -6.33
C GLN A 327 18.10 -28.67 -7.82
N ARG A 328 18.98 -28.19 -8.69
CA ARG A 328 18.94 -28.41 -10.14
C ARG A 328 20.12 -29.26 -10.61
N SER A 329 20.17 -30.50 -10.14
CA SER A 329 21.13 -31.53 -10.59
C SER A 329 21.00 -31.92 -12.07
N ASP A 330 19.97 -31.41 -12.75
CA ASP A 330 19.74 -31.50 -14.19
C ASP A 330 20.61 -30.50 -14.99
N VAL A 331 20.94 -29.35 -14.40
CA VAL A 331 21.71 -28.29 -15.08
C VAL A 331 23.15 -28.24 -14.61
N PHE A 332 23.39 -28.57 -13.34
CA PHE A 332 24.71 -28.54 -12.73
C PHE A 332 25.11 -29.92 -12.24
N ASP A 333 26.34 -30.31 -12.50
CA ASP A 333 26.88 -31.54 -11.93
C ASP A 333 27.08 -31.35 -10.42
N THR A 334 26.53 -32.26 -9.63
CA THR A 334 26.56 -32.19 -8.15
C THR A 334 27.96 -32.39 -7.58
N THR A 335 28.88 -32.96 -8.37
CA THR A 335 30.25 -33.27 -7.93
C THR A 335 31.24 -32.17 -8.29
N THR A 336 31.13 -31.63 -9.51
CA THR A 336 32.11 -30.63 -10.02
C THR A 336 31.58 -29.20 -10.03
N GLY A 337 30.26 -28.98 -9.87
CA GLY A 337 29.63 -27.66 -9.91
C GLY A 337 29.71 -26.96 -11.28
N GLN A 338 30.21 -27.65 -12.30
CA GLN A 338 30.25 -27.18 -13.68
C GLN A 338 28.92 -27.46 -14.39
N PRO A 339 28.58 -26.69 -15.45
CA PRO A 339 27.41 -27.01 -16.26
C PRO A 339 27.58 -28.41 -16.87
N VAL A 340 26.51 -29.21 -16.80
CA VAL A 340 26.53 -30.59 -17.30
C VAL A 340 26.80 -30.56 -18.81
N SER A 341 27.76 -31.36 -19.28
CA SER A 341 28.05 -31.47 -20.71
C SER A 341 26.84 -32.07 -21.46
N GLU A 342 26.64 -31.63 -22.70
CA GLU A 342 25.49 -32.01 -23.53
C GLU A 342 25.39 -33.54 -23.73
N GLU A 343 26.53 -34.23 -23.71
CA GLU A 343 26.64 -35.68 -23.82
C GLU A 343 26.12 -36.42 -22.58
N GLU A 344 26.39 -35.91 -21.37
CA GLU A 344 25.93 -36.50 -20.10
C GLU A 344 24.43 -36.28 -19.90
N LEU A 345 23.91 -35.12 -20.33
CA LEU A 345 22.48 -34.81 -20.41
C LEU A 345 21.74 -35.78 -21.36
N ALA A 346 22.30 -36.06 -22.54
CA ALA A 346 21.72 -37.00 -23.49
C ALA A 346 21.70 -38.44 -22.95
N ARG A 347 22.75 -38.85 -22.23
CA ARG A 347 22.81 -40.15 -21.56
C ARG A 347 21.76 -40.27 -20.46
N ARG A 348 21.60 -39.24 -19.62
CA ARG A 348 20.56 -39.19 -18.57
C ARG A 348 19.15 -39.18 -19.14
N LYS A 349 18.92 -38.46 -20.25
CA LYS A 349 17.64 -38.45 -20.96
C LYS A 349 17.26 -39.83 -21.51
N LYS A 350 18.24 -40.60 -22.02
CA LYS A 350 18.02 -41.99 -22.43
C LYS A 350 17.68 -42.90 -21.24
N VAL A 351 18.38 -42.76 -20.12
CA VAL A 351 18.09 -43.54 -18.90
C VAL A 351 16.70 -43.21 -18.35
N ALA A 352 16.31 -41.93 -18.31
CA ALA A 352 14.98 -41.49 -17.86
C ALA A 352 13.84 -42.04 -18.75
N LEU A 353 14.06 -42.15 -20.06
CA LEU A 353 13.09 -42.77 -20.98
C LEU A 353 12.96 -44.29 -20.78
N HIS A 354 14.00 -44.95 -20.28
CA HIS A 354 13.98 -46.39 -19.97
C HIS A 354 13.57 -46.73 -18.53
N ALA A 355 13.38 -45.74 -17.65
CA ALA A 355 13.10 -45.94 -16.22
C ALA A 355 11.62 -45.78 -15.82
N PHE A 356 10.69 -45.64 -16.77
CA PHE A 356 9.25 -45.55 -16.47
C PHE A 356 8.65 -46.95 -16.25
N ASP A 357 8.96 -47.54 -15.08
CA ASP A 357 8.18 -48.60 -14.45
C ASP A 357 7.67 -48.05 -13.11
N GLY A 358 6.35 -48.08 -12.93
CA GLY A 358 5.58 -47.20 -12.02
C GLY A 358 5.80 -47.42 -10.53
N ASN A 359 6.97 -47.03 -10.01
CA ASN A 359 7.27 -47.02 -8.57
C ASN A 359 7.74 -45.61 -8.11
N PRO A 360 6.98 -44.89 -7.28
CA PRO A 360 7.30 -43.51 -6.87
C PRO A 360 8.44 -43.40 -5.85
N ASP A 361 8.85 -44.51 -5.22
CA ASP A 361 10.04 -44.58 -4.39
C ASP A 361 11.09 -45.41 -5.14
N GLY A 362 11.93 -44.74 -5.94
CA GLY A 362 12.94 -45.31 -6.84
C GLY A 362 14.05 -46.12 -6.15
N LYS A 363 13.69 -47.22 -5.50
CA LYS A 363 14.59 -48.21 -4.91
C LYS A 363 14.17 -49.57 -5.46
N ASN A 364 14.69 -49.92 -6.62
CA ASN A 364 14.51 -51.25 -7.18
C ASN A 364 15.44 -52.23 -6.42
N PRO A 365 14.91 -53.16 -5.60
CA PRO A 365 15.75 -54.09 -4.83
C PRO A 365 16.59 -55.01 -5.73
N ALA A 366 16.20 -55.21 -6.99
CA ALA A 366 16.97 -55.96 -7.97
C ALA A 366 18.27 -55.27 -8.40
N HIS A 367 18.29 -53.93 -8.45
CA HIS A 367 19.49 -53.16 -8.82
C HIS A 367 20.53 -53.13 -7.69
N MET A 368 20.08 -53.12 -6.44
CA MET A 368 20.96 -53.15 -5.25
C MET A 368 21.68 -54.50 -5.13
N ASN A 369 20.99 -55.61 -5.44
CA ASN A 369 21.57 -56.95 -5.43
C ASN A 369 22.58 -57.17 -6.58
N GLN A 370 22.36 -56.53 -7.74
CA GLN A 370 23.28 -56.60 -8.89
C GLN A 370 24.56 -55.77 -8.70
N LEU A 371 24.51 -54.68 -7.91
CA LEU A 371 25.72 -53.91 -7.54
C LEU A 371 26.57 -54.59 -6.45
N GLN A 372 25.97 -55.41 -5.60
CA GLN A 372 26.69 -56.12 -4.54
C GLN A 372 27.42 -57.37 -5.06
N THR A 373 26.85 -58.09 -6.03
CA THR A 373 27.50 -59.29 -6.61
C THR A 373 28.57 -58.93 -7.63
N SER A 374 28.41 -57.84 -8.39
CA SER A 374 29.40 -57.42 -9.39
C SER A 374 30.70 -56.88 -8.78
N ASN A 375 30.67 -56.25 -7.60
CA ASN A 375 31.87 -55.63 -7.02
C ASN A 375 32.91 -56.65 -6.51
N LEU A 376 32.46 -57.75 -5.88
CA LEU A 376 33.36 -58.70 -5.22
C LEU A 376 33.93 -59.72 -6.22
N ASP A 377 33.10 -60.24 -7.13
CA ASP A 377 33.54 -61.18 -8.16
C ASP A 377 34.44 -60.53 -9.21
N GLU A 378 34.22 -59.25 -9.54
CA GLU A 378 35.07 -58.50 -10.46
C GLU A 378 36.43 -58.16 -9.83
N GLN A 379 36.46 -57.86 -8.52
CA GLN A 379 37.69 -57.70 -7.75
C GLN A 379 38.50 -59.02 -7.67
N ILE A 380 37.83 -60.16 -7.45
CA ILE A 380 38.47 -61.49 -7.45
C ILE A 380 39.01 -61.83 -8.84
N ARG A 381 38.26 -61.54 -9.91
CA ARG A 381 38.68 -61.79 -11.29
C ARG A 381 39.87 -60.91 -11.70
N ALA A 382 39.89 -59.63 -11.29
CA ALA A 382 41.02 -58.73 -11.51
C ALA A 382 42.28 -59.15 -10.73
N ILE A 383 42.11 -59.68 -9.51
CA ILE A 383 43.19 -60.28 -8.74
C ILE A 383 43.73 -61.52 -9.47
N HIS A 384 42.87 -62.44 -9.90
CA HIS A 384 43.30 -63.64 -10.63
C HIS A 384 44.00 -63.31 -11.95
N GLN A 385 43.55 -62.30 -12.70
CA GLN A 385 44.23 -61.84 -13.91
C GLN A 385 45.62 -61.26 -13.61
N LYS A 386 45.75 -60.42 -12.57
CA LYS A 386 47.05 -59.85 -12.17
C LYS A 386 48.07 -60.90 -11.71
N TYR A 387 47.62 -62.00 -11.12
CA TYR A 387 48.50 -63.07 -10.64
C TYR A 387 48.69 -64.22 -11.64
N ALA A 388 47.84 -64.33 -12.67
CA ALA A 388 48.01 -65.28 -13.76
C ALA A 388 49.13 -64.84 -14.74
N GLU A 389 49.34 -63.54 -14.94
CA GLU A 389 50.44 -63.02 -15.78
C GLU A 389 51.84 -63.11 -15.15
N LYS A 390 51.94 -63.57 -13.89
CA LYS A 390 53.19 -63.67 -13.13
C LYS A 390 53.66 -65.10 -12.85
N LYS A 391 53.21 -66.09 -13.64
CA LYS A 391 53.66 -67.48 -13.52
C LYS A 391 54.09 -68.08 -14.83
#